data_AF-A0A9D1UMI1-F1
#
_entry.id   AF-A0A9D1UMI1-F1
#
_cell.length_a   1.000
_cell.length_b   1.000
_cell.length_c   1.000
_cell.angle_alpha   90.00
_cell.angle_beta   90.00
_cell.angle_gamma   90.00
#
_symmetry.space_group_name_H-M   'P 1'
#
loop_
_entity.id
_entity.type
_entity.pdbx_description
1 polymer ?
#
loop_
_entity_poly.entity_id
_entity_poly.type
_entity_poly.pdbx_seq_one_letter_code
_entity_poly.pdbx_strand_id
1 'polypeptide(L)'
;MSPDLRALRGNVSLIQALIHRWLAGQDPSAPEARRRCGTRAGVMGILLNALLCLGKLAAGLLTGSVAIVADAINNLSDAASSVITLVGFRLAGQAADEEHPFGHGRIEYLAGLVVSLAILLMGVELGKSSIEKLFHPEDLSFSWLAVLILAAAVLVKLWMYRFNRTLGRAISSQAMEATAADSLSDAAATAVVLAATLIGHFFQLQIDGLAGLLVAAFILKTGWEAAKDTLDPLLGRPMDPELAADIDKLVLSHPNILGIHDLVYHDYGPGRAMMSFHAEVPADGDLLEMHDIIDHIERELKEKHHIETVIHMDPIVNDERTSALRTQVEQLAQALDPVLSVHDLRITAGPHHTNVLFDVMVPYGFRLTDSQVRKELGAGIKSLSPKYTAVIQIDHSFVEQRDHS
;
A
#
# COMPACT_ATOMS: atom_id res chain seq x y z
N MET A 1 -18.94 -6.86 -14.47
CA MET A 1 -19.36 -7.24 -13.10
C MET A 1 -18.23 -8.08 -12.52
N SER A 2 -17.40 -7.48 -11.68
CA SER A 2 -16.11 -8.06 -11.26
C SER A 2 -16.29 -9.36 -10.45
N PRO A 3 -15.31 -10.28 -10.51
CA PRO A 3 -15.34 -11.56 -9.79
C PRO A 3 -15.56 -11.40 -8.27
N ASP A 4 -15.11 -10.29 -7.67
CA ASP A 4 -15.28 -9.99 -6.25
C ASP A 4 -16.73 -9.83 -5.78
N LEU A 5 -17.65 -9.48 -6.69
CA LEU A 5 -19.06 -9.36 -6.35
C LEU A 5 -19.73 -10.72 -6.10
N ARG A 6 -19.14 -11.83 -6.57
CA ARG A 6 -19.68 -13.19 -6.33
C ARG A 6 -19.25 -13.76 -4.97
N ALA A 7 -18.16 -13.29 -4.39
CA ALA A 7 -17.70 -13.71 -3.05
C ALA A 7 -18.60 -13.21 -1.91
N LEU A 8 -19.54 -12.29 -2.19
CA LEU A 8 -20.41 -11.64 -1.21
C LEU A 8 -21.75 -12.36 -0.96
N ARG A 9 -21.94 -13.58 -1.47
CA ARG A 9 -23.24 -14.30 -1.41
C ARG A 9 -23.40 -15.36 -0.31
N GLY A 10 -22.47 -15.46 0.64
CA GLY A 10 -22.59 -16.36 1.81
C GLY A 10 -22.72 -15.58 3.11
N ASN A 11 -23.88 -15.68 3.78
CA ASN A 11 -24.21 -15.05 5.08
C ASN A 11 -23.69 -13.61 5.23
N VAL A 12 -24.38 -12.66 4.57
CA VAL A 12 -24.03 -11.24 4.61
C VAL A 12 -24.03 -10.76 6.07
N SER A 13 -22.85 -10.60 6.66
CA SER A 13 -22.73 -10.02 7.99
C SER A 13 -23.29 -8.59 7.95
N LEU A 14 -23.85 -8.10 9.06
CA LEU A 14 -24.41 -6.74 9.15
C LEU A 14 -23.41 -5.67 8.64
N ILE A 15 -22.11 -5.91 8.83
CA ILE A 15 -21.00 -5.10 8.32
C ILE A 15 -21.00 -5.05 6.78
N GLN A 16 -21.11 -6.20 6.10
CA GLN A 16 -21.15 -6.26 4.64
C GLN A 16 -22.38 -5.57 4.06
N ALA A 17 -23.55 -5.73 4.70
CA ALA A 17 -24.76 -5.03 4.28
C ALA A 17 -24.63 -3.50 4.42
N LEU A 18 -24.00 -3.03 5.51
CA LEU A 18 -23.70 -1.62 5.73
C LEU A 18 -22.75 -1.07 4.66
N ILE A 19 -21.63 -1.76 4.40
CA ILE A 19 -20.64 -1.36 3.40
C ILE A 19 -21.28 -1.32 2.01
N HIS A 20 -22.04 -2.37 1.64
CA HIS A 20 -22.71 -2.42 0.35
C HIS A 20 -23.71 -1.27 0.17
N ARG A 21 -24.47 -0.93 1.21
CA ARG A 21 -25.37 0.23 1.21
C ARG A 21 -24.61 1.56 1.09
N TRP A 22 -23.42 1.66 1.66
CA TRP A 22 -22.61 2.89 1.58
C TRP A 22 -21.90 3.07 0.25
N LEU A 23 -21.50 1.97 -0.39
CA LEU A 23 -21.00 1.94 -1.76
C LEU A 23 -22.11 2.23 -2.77
N ALA A 24 -23.36 1.88 -2.45
CA ALA A 24 -24.54 2.14 -3.29
C ALA A 24 -24.39 1.59 -4.73
N GLY A 25 -23.71 0.44 -4.87
CA GLY A 25 -23.46 -0.19 -6.17
C GLY A 25 -22.36 0.45 -7.02
N GLN A 26 -21.70 1.51 -6.54
CA GLN A 26 -20.55 2.11 -7.20
C GLN A 26 -19.29 1.27 -6.98
N ASP A 27 -18.32 1.42 -7.88
CA ASP A 27 -16.98 0.86 -7.73
C ASP A 27 -16.35 1.37 -6.41
N PRO A 28 -15.86 0.49 -5.51
CA PRO A 28 -15.17 0.91 -4.30
C PRO A 28 -13.93 1.79 -4.53
N SER A 29 -13.31 1.68 -5.72
CA SER A 29 -12.16 2.50 -6.12
C SER A 29 -12.57 3.90 -6.59
N ALA A 30 -13.85 4.12 -6.89
CA ALA A 30 -14.34 5.41 -7.36
C ALA A 30 -14.13 6.50 -6.28
N PRO A 31 -13.50 7.65 -6.62
CA PRO A 31 -13.12 8.67 -5.64
C PRO A 31 -14.27 9.14 -4.73
N GLU A 32 -15.46 9.35 -5.29
CA GLU A 32 -16.63 9.80 -4.54
C GLU A 32 -17.15 8.74 -3.57
N ALA A 33 -17.24 7.48 -4.02
CA ALA A 33 -17.70 6.36 -3.20
C ALA A 33 -16.74 6.14 -2.02
N ARG A 34 -15.42 6.19 -2.29
CA ARG A 34 -14.35 6.10 -1.30
C ARG A 34 -14.45 7.19 -0.25
N ARG A 35 -14.52 8.45 -0.68
CA ARG A 35 -14.63 9.61 0.21
C ARG A 35 -15.87 9.53 1.08
N ARG A 36 -17.02 9.15 0.51
CA ARG A 36 -18.27 8.99 1.25
C ARG A 36 -18.18 7.90 2.31
N CYS A 37 -17.61 6.74 1.95
CA CYS A 37 -17.45 5.62 2.88
C CYS A 37 -16.46 5.96 4.00
N GLY A 38 -15.28 6.50 3.67
CA GLY A 38 -14.28 6.92 4.66
C GLY A 38 -14.80 8.00 5.61
N THR A 39 -15.52 8.99 5.08
CA THR A 39 -16.15 10.04 5.92
C THR A 39 -17.18 9.47 6.89
N ARG A 40 -18.06 8.57 6.41
CA ARG A 40 -19.07 7.94 7.27
C ARG A 40 -18.45 7.02 8.32
N ALA A 41 -17.40 6.28 7.94
CA ALA A 41 -16.64 5.44 8.86
C ALA A 41 -15.97 6.26 9.95
N GLY A 42 -15.31 7.37 9.60
CA GLY A 42 -14.71 8.29 10.56
C GLY A 42 -15.74 8.87 11.55
N VAL A 43 -16.91 9.32 11.07
CA VAL A 43 -18.00 9.80 11.94
C VAL A 43 -18.51 8.70 12.87
N MET A 44 -18.70 7.47 12.36
CA MET A 44 -19.10 6.33 13.19
C MET A 44 -18.05 6.04 14.26
N GLY A 45 -16.76 6.05 13.91
CA GLY A 45 -15.64 5.84 14.82
C GLY A 45 -15.62 6.88 15.95
N ILE A 46 -15.79 8.16 15.62
CA ILE A 46 -15.88 9.25 16.62
C ILE A 46 -17.04 9.00 17.58
N LEU A 47 -18.23 8.70 17.07
CA LEU A 47 -19.42 8.49 17.91
C LEU A 47 -19.27 7.28 18.84
N LEU A 48 -18.75 6.17 18.34
CA LEU A 48 -18.56 4.95 19.13
C LEU A 48 -17.49 5.14 20.21
N ASN A 49 -16.34 5.73 19.86
CA ASN A 49 -15.28 6.01 20.83
C ASN A 49 -15.73 7.02 21.90
N ALA A 50 -16.48 8.05 21.52
CA ALA A 50 -17.06 8.99 22.48
C ALA A 50 -18.06 8.30 23.44
N LEU A 51 -18.92 7.41 22.91
CA LEU A 51 -19.85 6.65 23.74
C LEU A 51 -19.13 5.70 24.70
N LEU A 52 -18.08 5.01 24.23
CA LEU A 52 -17.24 4.15 25.08
C LEU A 52 -16.53 4.94 26.17
N CYS A 53 -15.94 6.10 25.83
CA CYS A 53 -15.32 7.01 26.78
C CYS A 53 -16.32 7.42 27.87
N LEU A 54 -17.52 7.88 27.50
CA LEU A 54 -18.55 8.29 28.47
C LEU A 54 -19.00 7.11 29.35
N GLY A 55 -19.18 5.92 28.77
CA GLY A 55 -19.57 4.72 29.49
C GLY A 55 -18.51 4.26 30.51
N LYS A 56 -17.24 4.20 30.09
CA LYS A 56 -16.11 3.85 30.97
C LYS A 56 -15.89 4.92 32.04
N LEU A 57 -15.98 6.21 31.69
CA LEU A 57 -15.82 7.29 32.66
C LEU A 57 -16.90 7.23 33.76
N ALA A 58 -18.16 7.03 33.38
CA ALA A 58 -19.25 6.84 34.34
C ALA A 58 -19.01 5.61 35.24
N ALA A 59 -18.54 4.50 34.67
CA ALA A 59 -18.18 3.30 35.41
C ALA A 59 -17.06 3.56 36.43
N GLY A 60 -15.99 4.22 36.00
CA GLY A 60 -14.84 4.55 36.84
C GLY A 60 -15.22 5.47 37.99
N LEU A 61 -16.04 6.50 37.74
CA LEU A 61 -16.52 7.41 38.78
C LEU A 61 -17.46 6.73 39.79
N LEU A 62 -18.38 5.88 39.33
CA LEU A 62 -19.31 5.16 40.20
C LEU A 62 -18.62 4.09 41.06
N THR A 63 -17.54 3.50 40.55
CA THR A 63 -16.78 2.43 41.23
C THR A 63 -15.56 2.95 41.99
N GLY A 64 -15.19 4.23 41.83
CA GLY A 64 -13.95 4.79 42.36
C GLY A 64 -12.68 4.19 41.74
N SER A 65 -12.78 3.57 40.56
CA SER A 65 -11.66 2.89 39.93
C SER A 65 -10.85 3.82 39.04
N VAL A 66 -9.65 4.19 39.49
CA VAL A 66 -8.70 5.01 38.74
C VAL A 66 -8.30 4.32 37.42
N ALA A 67 -8.14 2.99 37.43
CA ALA A 67 -7.78 2.22 36.24
C ALA A 67 -8.84 2.33 35.12
N ILE A 68 -10.12 2.28 35.46
CA ILE A 68 -11.21 2.41 34.48
C ILE A 68 -11.32 3.85 33.96
N VAL A 69 -11.07 4.86 34.81
CA VAL A 69 -11.03 6.25 34.37
C VAL A 69 -9.87 6.49 33.40
N ALA A 70 -8.69 5.92 33.66
CA ALA A 70 -7.55 5.97 32.75
C ALA A 70 -7.88 5.30 31.40
N ASP A 71 -8.55 4.15 31.44
CA ASP A 71 -9.02 3.44 30.24
C ASP A 71 -10.08 4.24 29.44
N ALA A 72 -10.89 5.08 30.11
CA ALA A 72 -11.80 6.00 29.43
C ALA A 72 -11.07 7.09 28.65
N ILE A 73 -9.95 7.61 29.18
CA ILE A 73 -9.11 8.61 28.51
C ILE A 73 -8.50 8.02 27.23
N ASN A 74 -8.18 6.72 27.20
CA ASN A 74 -7.72 6.06 25.98
C ASN A 74 -8.78 6.12 24.86
N ASN A 75 -10.04 5.82 25.18
CA ASN A 75 -11.11 5.95 24.18
C ASN A 75 -11.36 7.39 23.72
N LEU A 76 -11.00 8.39 24.53
CA LEU A 76 -10.97 9.78 24.08
C LEU A 76 -9.85 10.02 23.05
N SER A 77 -8.66 9.49 23.29
CA SER A 77 -7.55 9.51 22.31
C SER A 77 -7.94 8.80 21.00
N ASP A 78 -8.65 7.68 21.07
CA ASP A 78 -9.15 6.96 19.88
C ASP A 78 -10.19 7.79 19.10
N ALA A 79 -11.02 8.56 19.81
CA ALA A 79 -11.93 9.51 19.18
C ALA A 79 -11.14 10.60 18.44
N ALA A 80 -10.03 11.09 19.02
CA ALA A 80 -9.13 12.04 18.36
C ALA A 80 -8.45 11.41 17.12
N SER A 81 -7.97 10.17 17.20
CA SER A 81 -7.43 9.41 16.05
C SER A 81 -8.48 9.22 14.94
N SER A 82 -9.75 9.01 15.32
CA SER A 82 -10.87 8.93 14.38
C SER A 82 -11.15 10.28 13.70
N VAL A 83 -10.98 11.40 14.41
CA VAL A 83 -11.04 12.76 13.82
C VAL A 83 -9.90 12.96 12.84
N ILE A 84 -8.67 12.59 13.19
CA ILE A 84 -7.50 12.70 12.30
C ILE A 84 -7.76 11.92 11.02
N THR A 85 -8.27 10.70 11.13
CA THR A 85 -8.62 9.87 9.98
C THR A 85 -9.71 10.51 9.12
N LEU A 86 -10.79 11.02 9.74
CA LEU A 86 -11.87 11.73 9.04
C LEU A 86 -11.37 12.97 8.29
N VAL A 87 -10.55 13.78 8.94
CA VAL A 87 -9.93 14.97 8.33
C VAL A 87 -8.98 14.55 7.21
N GLY A 88 -8.18 13.51 7.42
CA GLY A 88 -7.29 12.92 6.42
C GLY A 88 -8.03 12.53 5.15
N PHE A 89 -9.16 11.82 5.26
CA PHE A 89 -10.01 11.49 4.10
C PHE A 89 -10.61 12.72 3.41
N ARG A 90 -10.98 13.75 4.16
CA ARG A 90 -11.54 14.99 3.58
C ARG A 90 -10.48 15.77 2.82
N LEU A 91 -9.28 15.89 3.37
CA LEU A 91 -8.15 16.58 2.76
C LEU A 91 -7.59 15.79 1.58
N ALA A 92 -7.41 14.47 1.71
CA ALA A 92 -6.98 13.61 0.61
C ALA A 92 -7.96 13.59 -0.59
N GLY A 93 -9.24 13.88 -0.33
CA GLY A 93 -10.27 14.04 -1.35
C GLY A 93 -10.26 15.40 -2.05
N GLN A 94 -9.42 16.36 -1.66
CA GLN A 94 -9.31 17.65 -2.34
C GLN A 94 -8.73 17.48 -3.75
N ALA A 95 -9.17 18.34 -4.67
CA ALA A 95 -8.64 18.39 -6.03
C ALA A 95 -7.18 18.88 -6.02
N ALA A 96 -6.51 18.80 -7.17
CA ALA A 96 -5.23 19.46 -7.37
C ALA A 96 -5.39 20.99 -7.30
N ASP A 97 -4.37 21.66 -6.79
CA ASP A 97 -4.26 23.12 -6.74
C ASP A 97 -2.84 23.57 -7.10
N GLU A 98 -2.58 24.88 -7.05
CA GLU A 98 -1.29 25.47 -7.44
C GLU A 98 -0.12 24.99 -6.56
N GLU A 99 -0.37 24.74 -5.27
CA GLU A 99 0.65 24.26 -4.33
C GLU A 99 0.86 22.74 -4.48
N HIS A 100 -0.19 22.00 -4.86
CA HIS A 100 -0.20 20.55 -5.01
C HIS A 100 -0.80 20.12 -6.38
N PRO A 101 -0.03 20.21 -7.48
CA PRO A 101 -0.53 19.93 -8.84
C PRO A 101 -0.97 18.48 -9.07
N PHE A 102 -0.46 17.53 -8.27
CA PHE A 102 -0.85 16.11 -8.31
C PHE A 102 -1.97 15.77 -7.29
N GLY A 103 -2.46 16.78 -6.57
CA GLY A 103 -3.48 16.65 -5.55
C GLY A 103 -2.97 16.18 -4.19
N HIS A 104 -3.92 15.91 -3.31
CA HIS A 104 -3.69 15.77 -1.87
C HIS A 104 -3.75 14.31 -1.38
N GLY A 105 -3.81 13.33 -2.28
CA GLY A 105 -4.14 11.94 -1.95
C GLY A 105 -3.24 11.31 -0.87
N ARG A 106 -1.94 11.61 -0.89
CA ARG A 106 -0.96 11.12 0.11
C ARG A 106 -1.24 11.57 1.55
N ILE A 107 -2.09 12.58 1.78
CA ILE A 107 -2.52 12.98 3.13
C ILE A 107 -3.20 11.82 3.86
N GLU A 108 -3.83 10.89 3.15
CA GLU A 108 -4.41 9.71 3.79
C GLU A 108 -3.35 8.77 4.37
N TYR A 109 -2.24 8.55 3.65
CA TYR A 109 -1.13 7.75 4.16
C TYR A 109 -0.51 8.44 5.38
N LEU A 110 -0.36 9.77 5.34
CA LEU A 110 0.09 10.55 6.50
C LEU A 110 -0.87 10.45 7.69
N ALA A 111 -2.18 10.48 7.46
CA ALA A 111 -3.17 10.28 8.53
C ALA A 111 -3.06 8.88 9.13
N GLY A 112 -2.91 7.84 8.29
CA GLY A 112 -2.66 6.47 8.75
C GLY A 112 -1.36 6.33 9.54
N LEU A 113 -0.30 7.03 9.12
CA LEU A 113 0.97 7.06 9.84
C LEU A 113 0.83 7.70 11.22
N VAL A 114 0.12 8.83 11.34
CA VAL A 114 -0.15 9.48 12.63
C VAL A 114 -0.92 8.55 13.57
N VAL A 115 -1.95 7.85 13.07
CA VAL A 115 -2.68 6.84 13.85
C VAL A 115 -1.76 5.71 14.29
N SER A 116 -0.92 5.19 13.39
CA SER A 116 0.02 4.10 13.70
C SER A 116 1.05 4.50 14.75
N LEU A 117 1.53 5.75 14.71
CA LEU A 117 2.41 6.31 15.74
C LEU A 117 1.71 6.44 17.10
N ALA A 118 0.42 6.79 17.12
CA ALA A 118 -0.37 6.82 18.35
C ALA A 118 -0.52 5.41 18.97
N ILE A 119 -0.75 4.38 18.15
CA ILE A 119 -0.79 2.97 18.59
C ILE A 119 0.56 2.56 19.21
N LEU A 120 1.68 2.90 18.56
CA LEU A 120 3.01 2.60 19.08
C LEU A 120 3.27 3.28 20.42
N LEU A 121 2.90 4.55 20.56
CA LEU A 121 2.99 5.29 21.82
C LEU A 121 2.19 4.60 22.93
N MET A 122 0.94 4.22 22.64
CA MET A 122 0.08 3.48 23.57
C MET A 122 0.69 2.13 23.96
N GLY A 123 1.28 1.39 23.01
CA GLY A 123 2.00 0.15 23.28
C GLY A 123 3.17 0.33 24.25
N VAL A 124 3.94 1.41 24.10
CA VAL A 124 5.03 1.76 25.02
C VAL A 124 4.49 2.14 26.41
N GLU A 125 3.44 2.96 26.47
CA GLU A 125 2.82 3.37 27.74
C GLU A 125 2.24 2.18 28.50
N LEU A 126 1.53 1.28 27.81
CA LEU A 126 1.01 0.05 28.39
C LEU A 126 2.15 -0.84 28.90
N GLY A 127 3.23 -0.98 28.12
CA GLY A 127 4.42 -1.73 28.52
C GLY A 127 5.06 -1.16 29.79
N LYS A 128 5.22 0.16 29.87
CA LYS A 128 5.75 0.85 31.05
C LYS A 128 4.86 0.61 32.28
N SER A 129 3.54 0.80 32.15
CA SER A 129 2.59 0.55 33.23
C SER A 129 2.60 -0.92 33.67
N SER A 130 2.72 -1.85 32.74
CA SER A 130 2.79 -3.28 33.02
C SER A 130 4.06 -3.68 33.80
N ILE A 131 5.21 -3.06 33.47
CA ILE A 131 6.46 -3.24 34.23
C ILE A 131 6.31 -2.68 35.65
N GLU A 132 5.70 -1.49 35.79
CA GLU A 132 5.48 -0.88 37.11
C GLU A 132 4.62 -1.77 38.01
N LYS A 133 3.52 -2.32 37.47
CA LYS A 133 2.64 -3.27 38.17
C LYS A 133 3.33 -4.58 38.57
N LEU A 134 4.40 -4.97 37.88
CA LEU A 134 5.19 -6.14 38.25
C LEU A 134 6.01 -5.90 39.53
N PHE A 135 6.45 -4.67 39.76
CA PHE A 135 7.22 -4.28 40.95
C PHE A 135 6.32 -3.76 42.09
N HIS A 136 5.21 -3.11 41.75
CA HIS A 136 4.24 -2.55 42.69
C HIS A 136 2.83 -3.03 42.31
N PRO A 137 2.44 -4.23 42.75
CA PRO A 137 1.12 -4.74 42.45
C PRO A 137 0.04 -3.89 43.14
N GLU A 138 -0.93 -3.43 42.36
CA GLU A 138 -2.11 -2.71 42.88
C GLU A 138 -3.31 -3.65 42.95
N ASP A 139 -4.12 -3.49 44.00
CA ASP A 139 -5.38 -4.22 44.13
C ASP A 139 -6.43 -3.63 43.19
N LEU A 140 -6.87 -4.43 42.23
CA LEU A 140 -7.96 -4.06 41.32
C LEU A 140 -9.29 -4.07 42.08
N SER A 141 -9.98 -2.93 42.12
CA SER A 141 -11.32 -2.85 42.69
C SER A 141 -12.32 -3.63 41.82
N PHE A 142 -12.89 -4.69 42.39
CA PHE A 142 -13.86 -5.53 41.68
C PHE A 142 -15.26 -4.93 41.73
N SER A 143 -15.90 -4.81 40.56
CA SER A 143 -17.32 -4.47 40.44
C SER A 143 -17.94 -5.19 39.24
N TRP A 144 -19.08 -5.84 39.44
CA TRP A 144 -19.83 -6.47 38.34
C TRP A 144 -20.24 -5.46 37.27
N LEU A 145 -20.51 -4.21 37.65
CA LEU A 145 -20.79 -3.13 36.70
C LEU A 145 -19.57 -2.85 35.82
N ALA A 146 -18.37 -2.80 36.41
CA ALA A 146 -17.12 -2.61 35.67
C ALA A 146 -16.85 -3.75 34.69
N VAL A 147 -17.01 -5.00 35.13
CA VAL A 147 -16.86 -6.21 34.29
C VAL A 147 -17.79 -6.15 33.09
N LEU A 148 -19.06 -5.80 33.29
CA LEU A 148 -20.05 -5.69 32.21
C LEU A 148 -19.65 -4.61 31.19
N ILE A 149 -19.19 -3.45 31.67
CA ILE A 149 -18.82 -2.31 30.82
C ILE A 149 -17.54 -2.60 30.03
N LEU A 150 -16.52 -3.20 30.67
CA LEU A 150 -15.29 -3.62 29.98
C LEU A 150 -15.58 -4.71 28.94
N ALA A 151 -16.43 -5.70 29.26
CA ALA A 151 -16.83 -6.73 28.31
C ALA A 151 -17.58 -6.13 27.11
N ALA A 152 -18.52 -5.20 27.35
CA ALA A 152 -19.20 -4.49 26.28
C ALA A 152 -18.23 -3.66 25.42
N ALA A 153 -17.25 -3.00 26.04
CA ALA A 153 -16.23 -2.23 25.33
C ALA A 153 -15.39 -3.11 24.40
N VAL A 154 -14.92 -4.27 24.88
CA VAL A 154 -14.21 -5.26 24.04
C VAL A 154 -15.05 -5.68 22.84
N LEU A 155 -16.34 -5.98 23.04
CA LEU A 155 -17.23 -6.38 21.95
C LEU A 155 -17.42 -5.28 20.91
N VAL A 156 -17.62 -4.03 21.35
CA VAL A 156 -17.74 -2.87 20.44
C VAL A 156 -16.45 -2.67 19.67
N LYS A 157 -15.29 -2.76 20.33
CA LYS A 157 -13.98 -2.58 19.68
C LYS A 157 -13.64 -3.70 18.69
N LEU A 158 -13.98 -4.95 19.01
CA LEU A 158 -13.86 -6.05 18.06
C LEU A 158 -14.79 -5.86 16.85
N TRP A 159 -16.00 -5.34 17.06
CA TRP A 159 -16.88 -4.97 15.95
C TRP A 159 -16.28 -3.85 15.10
N MET A 160 -15.75 -2.78 15.72
CA MET A 160 -15.09 -1.67 15.04
C MET A 160 -13.88 -2.14 14.23
N TYR A 161 -13.04 -3.00 14.80
CA TYR A 161 -11.92 -3.63 14.11
C TYR A 161 -12.39 -4.37 12.85
N ARG A 162 -13.40 -5.25 12.97
CA ARG A 162 -13.92 -5.99 11.81
C ARG A 162 -14.53 -5.07 10.78
N PHE A 163 -15.24 -4.03 11.22
CA PHE A 163 -15.85 -3.04 10.33
C PHE A 163 -14.77 -2.26 9.55
N ASN A 164 -13.81 -1.66 10.25
CA ASN A 164 -12.74 -0.87 9.65
C ASN A 164 -11.84 -1.71 8.75
N ARG A 165 -11.53 -2.97 9.13
CA ARG A 165 -10.75 -3.90 8.29
C ARG A 165 -11.50 -4.35 7.04
N THR A 166 -12.80 -4.59 7.15
CA THR A 166 -13.60 -4.98 5.98
C THR A 166 -13.74 -3.81 5.01
N LEU A 167 -13.97 -2.61 5.54
CA LEU A 167 -14.06 -1.40 4.71
C LEU A 167 -12.69 -1.04 4.13
N GLY A 168 -11.63 -1.02 4.94
CA GLY A 168 -10.27 -0.70 4.54
C GLY A 168 -9.81 -1.54 3.35
N ARG A 169 -10.03 -2.85 3.39
CA ARG A 169 -9.81 -3.74 2.24
C ARG A 169 -10.71 -3.44 1.05
N ALA A 170 -12.01 -3.20 1.28
CA ALA A 170 -12.94 -2.94 0.20
C ALA A 170 -12.59 -1.67 -0.59
N ILE A 171 -12.04 -0.65 0.07
CA ILE A 171 -11.66 0.63 -0.55
C ILE A 171 -10.14 0.84 -0.66
N SER A 172 -9.34 -0.21 -0.44
CA SER A 172 -7.86 -0.17 -0.40
C SER A 172 -7.30 1.01 0.41
N SER A 173 -7.84 1.24 1.61
CA SER A 173 -7.43 2.35 2.49
C SER A 173 -6.55 1.88 3.63
N GLN A 174 -5.30 2.32 3.61
CA GLN A 174 -4.36 2.07 4.71
C GLN A 174 -4.72 2.84 5.98
N ALA A 175 -5.30 4.04 5.87
CA ALA A 175 -5.78 4.77 7.03
C ALA A 175 -6.88 4.00 7.79
N MET A 176 -7.77 3.31 7.07
CA MET A 176 -8.78 2.44 7.67
C MET A 176 -8.18 1.17 8.26
N GLU A 177 -7.17 0.56 7.62
CA GLU A 177 -6.45 -0.57 8.21
C GLU A 177 -5.71 -0.18 9.50
N ALA A 178 -5.07 0.99 9.54
CA ALA A 178 -4.47 1.55 10.76
C ALA A 178 -5.52 1.78 11.85
N THR A 179 -6.69 2.34 11.50
CA THR A 179 -7.83 2.50 12.45
C THR A 179 -8.38 1.14 12.94
N ALA A 180 -8.30 0.10 12.11
CA ALA A 180 -8.67 -1.25 12.51
C ALA A 180 -7.64 -1.83 13.50
N ALA A 181 -6.34 -1.66 13.24
CA ALA A 181 -5.27 -2.07 14.14
C ALA A 181 -5.36 -1.36 15.50
N ASP A 182 -5.71 -0.08 15.51
CA ASP A 182 -6.01 0.70 16.72
C ASP A 182 -7.15 0.07 17.54
N SER A 183 -8.29 -0.19 16.88
CA SER A 183 -9.45 -0.81 17.54
C SER A 183 -9.14 -2.21 18.09
N LEU A 184 -8.29 -2.99 17.40
CA LEU A 184 -7.84 -4.30 17.88
C LEU A 184 -6.90 -4.18 19.08
N SER A 185 -6.01 -3.19 19.06
CA SER A 185 -5.07 -2.92 20.14
C SER A 185 -5.80 -2.53 21.44
N ASP A 186 -6.80 -1.65 21.34
CA ASP A 186 -7.65 -1.28 22.48
C ASP A 186 -8.51 -2.46 22.98
N ALA A 187 -9.06 -3.27 22.07
CA ALA A 187 -9.78 -4.49 22.46
C ALA A 187 -8.88 -5.45 23.24
N ALA A 188 -7.62 -5.64 22.81
CA ALA A 188 -6.65 -6.50 23.48
C ALA A 188 -6.27 -5.95 24.86
N ALA A 189 -5.97 -4.65 24.95
CA ALA A 189 -5.65 -3.97 26.21
C ALA A 189 -6.81 -4.07 27.21
N THR A 190 -8.03 -3.69 26.79
CA THR A 190 -9.24 -3.77 27.62
C THR A 190 -9.55 -5.21 28.04
N ALA A 191 -9.38 -6.19 27.15
CA ALA A 191 -9.61 -7.60 27.45
C ALA A 191 -8.65 -8.15 28.51
N VAL A 192 -7.40 -7.65 28.54
CA VAL A 192 -6.44 -8.04 29.59
C VAL A 192 -6.76 -7.40 30.92
N VAL A 193 -7.18 -6.14 30.96
CA VAL A 193 -7.70 -5.54 32.19
C VAL A 193 -8.89 -6.33 32.73
N LEU A 194 -9.81 -6.72 31.85
CA LEU A 194 -10.96 -7.56 32.19
C LEU A 194 -10.53 -8.94 32.73
N ALA A 195 -9.62 -9.63 32.04
CA ALA A 195 -9.12 -10.93 32.45
C ALA A 195 -8.37 -10.87 33.79
N ALA A 196 -7.49 -9.87 33.97
CA ALA A 196 -6.77 -9.63 35.21
C ALA A 196 -7.73 -9.33 36.37
N THR A 197 -8.77 -8.53 36.15
CA THR A 197 -9.81 -8.24 37.15
C THR A 197 -10.56 -9.50 37.59
N LEU A 198 -10.96 -10.35 36.64
CA LEU A 198 -11.66 -11.61 36.94
C LEU A 198 -10.74 -12.62 37.66
N ILE A 199 -9.50 -12.77 37.19
CA ILE A 199 -8.53 -13.71 37.78
C ILE A 199 -8.11 -13.25 39.17
N GLY A 200 -7.88 -11.95 39.37
CA GLY A 200 -7.62 -11.37 40.68
C GLY A 200 -8.78 -11.63 41.66
N HIS A 201 -10.02 -11.48 41.21
CA HIS A 201 -11.19 -11.73 42.06
C HIS A 201 -11.35 -13.21 42.46
N PHE A 202 -11.32 -14.14 41.50
CA PHE A 202 -11.62 -15.55 41.75
C PHE A 202 -10.43 -16.35 42.29
N PHE A 203 -9.20 -16.03 41.86
CA PHE A 203 -8.00 -16.80 42.17
C PHE A 203 -6.99 -16.06 43.02
N GLN A 204 -7.21 -14.77 43.32
CA GLN A 204 -6.28 -13.92 44.11
C GLN A 204 -4.86 -13.89 43.50
N LEU A 205 -4.77 -14.03 42.18
CA LEU A 205 -3.53 -14.02 41.41
C LEU A 205 -3.38 -12.69 40.67
N GLN A 206 -2.25 -12.01 40.88
CA GLN A 206 -1.93 -10.74 40.22
C GLN A 206 -1.15 -11.01 38.93
N ILE A 207 -1.87 -11.19 37.82
CA ILE A 207 -1.27 -11.45 36.50
C ILE A 207 -1.19 -10.21 35.60
N ASP A 208 -1.70 -9.06 36.06
CA ASP A 208 -1.88 -7.84 35.26
C ASP A 208 -0.58 -7.35 34.62
N GLY A 209 0.53 -7.35 35.37
CA GLY A 209 1.83 -6.94 34.84
C GLY A 209 2.37 -7.84 33.71
N LEU A 210 2.30 -9.17 33.88
CA LEU A 210 2.82 -10.09 32.85
C LEU A 210 1.89 -10.19 31.64
N ALA A 211 0.57 -10.22 31.86
CA ALA A 211 -0.41 -10.20 30.79
C ALA A 211 -0.36 -8.88 30.00
N GLY A 212 -0.21 -7.74 30.69
CA GLY A 212 -0.05 -6.43 30.07
C GLY A 212 1.21 -6.32 29.23
N LEU A 213 2.34 -6.90 29.66
CA LEU A 213 3.58 -6.96 28.88
C LEU A 213 3.41 -7.74 27.56
N LEU A 214 2.73 -8.90 27.60
CA LEU A 214 2.46 -9.69 26.40
C LEU A 214 1.61 -8.91 25.40
N VAL A 215 0.63 -8.16 25.89
CA VAL A 215 -0.26 -7.34 25.03
C VAL A 215 0.46 -6.10 24.52
N ALA A 216 1.29 -5.45 25.33
CA ALA A 216 2.14 -4.36 24.87
C ALA A 216 3.02 -4.80 23.70
N ALA A 217 3.64 -5.99 23.79
CA ALA A 217 4.42 -6.54 22.67
C ALA A 217 3.57 -6.80 21.42
N PHE A 218 2.34 -7.30 21.59
CA PHE A 218 1.38 -7.47 20.49
C PHE A 218 1.01 -6.12 19.84
N ILE A 219 0.68 -5.10 20.65
CA ILE A 219 0.30 -3.75 20.19
C ILE A 219 1.47 -3.07 19.46
N LEU A 220 2.69 -3.20 19.99
CA LEU A 220 3.88 -2.66 19.33
C LEU A 220 4.12 -3.31 17.98
N LYS A 221 3.93 -4.63 17.87
CA LYS A 221 4.03 -5.34 16.60
C LYS A 221 2.97 -4.86 15.61
N THR A 222 1.69 -4.79 16.01
CA THR A 222 0.60 -4.35 15.13
C THR A 222 0.74 -2.89 14.71
N GLY A 223 1.17 -2.02 15.63
CA GLY A 223 1.47 -0.61 15.33
C GLY A 223 2.63 -0.44 14.36
N TRP A 224 3.68 -1.28 14.48
CA TRP A 224 4.82 -1.25 13.56
C TRP A 224 4.45 -1.75 12.15
N GLU A 225 3.68 -2.83 12.06
CA GLU A 225 3.14 -3.33 10.79
C GLU A 225 2.27 -2.25 10.11
N ALA A 226 1.35 -1.62 10.85
CA ALA A 226 0.52 -0.54 10.31
C ALA A 226 1.34 0.67 9.87
N ALA A 227 2.37 1.06 10.65
CA ALA A 227 3.25 2.16 10.28
C ALA A 227 4.04 1.86 9.00
N LYS A 228 4.61 0.65 8.88
CA LYS A 228 5.31 0.20 7.68
C LYS A 228 4.39 0.25 6.46
N ASP A 229 3.19 -0.32 6.58
CA ASP A 229 2.20 -0.33 5.51
C ASP A 229 1.90 1.11 5.03
N THR A 230 1.82 2.09 5.95
CA THR A 230 1.59 3.50 5.61
C THR A 230 2.80 4.24 5.03
N LEU A 231 4.02 3.78 5.30
CA LEU A 231 5.26 4.36 4.78
C LEU A 231 5.56 3.88 3.35
N ASP A 232 5.24 2.63 3.03
CA ASP A 232 5.59 2.03 1.73
C ASP A 232 5.03 2.87 0.53
N PRO A 233 3.75 3.31 0.50
CA PRO A 233 3.26 4.16 -0.57
C PRO A 233 3.85 5.58 -0.59
N LEU A 234 4.38 6.07 0.54
CA LEU A 234 5.05 7.38 0.61
C LEU A 234 6.44 7.33 -0.02
N LEU A 235 7.15 6.22 0.15
CA LEU A 235 8.47 5.99 -0.44
C LEU A 235 8.38 5.56 -1.91
N GLY A 236 7.27 4.94 -2.29
CA GLY A 236 7.03 4.36 -3.60
C GLY A 236 6.88 2.85 -3.48
N ARG A 237 5.74 2.34 -3.95
CA ARG A 237 5.46 0.91 -4.00
C ARG A 237 5.55 0.41 -5.44
N PRO A 238 5.91 -0.87 -5.65
CA PRO A 238 5.82 -1.47 -6.97
C PRO A 238 4.39 -1.41 -7.50
N MET A 239 4.26 -1.35 -8.82
CA MET A 239 2.95 -1.46 -9.47
C MET A 239 2.37 -2.87 -9.24
N ASP A 240 1.05 -2.96 -9.10
CA ASP A 240 0.33 -4.23 -9.07
C ASP A 240 0.59 -5.02 -10.37
N PRO A 241 1.11 -6.27 -10.31
CA PRO A 241 1.40 -7.07 -11.49
C PRO A 241 0.18 -7.30 -12.40
N GLU A 242 -1.03 -7.40 -11.83
CA GLU A 242 -2.25 -7.58 -12.64
C GLU A 242 -2.58 -6.31 -13.43
N LEU A 243 -2.38 -5.14 -12.82
CA LEU A 243 -2.55 -3.84 -13.49
C LEU A 243 -1.49 -3.65 -14.58
N ALA A 244 -0.23 -3.99 -14.30
CA ALA A 244 0.85 -3.93 -15.28
C ALA A 244 0.54 -4.81 -16.50
N ALA A 245 0.07 -6.04 -16.28
CA ALA A 245 -0.28 -6.95 -17.37
C ALA A 245 -1.47 -6.47 -18.22
N ASP A 246 -2.47 -5.82 -17.62
CA ASP A 246 -3.60 -5.26 -18.37
C ASP A 246 -3.20 -4.01 -19.17
N ILE A 247 -2.27 -3.20 -18.65
CA ILE A 247 -1.66 -2.08 -19.38
C ILE A 247 -0.86 -2.62 -20.56
N ASP A 248 0.01 -3.61 -20.35
CA ASP A 248 0.81 -4.23 -21.41
C ASP A 248 -0.10 -4.74 -22.53
N LYS A 249 -1.16 -5.46 -22.18
CA LYS A 249 -2.13 -5.99 -23.14
C LYS A 249 -2.87 -4.89 -23.91
N LEU A 250 -3.27 -3.81 -23.24
CA LEU A 250 -3.98 -2.70 -23.87
C LEU A 250 -3.06 -1.99 -24.87
N VAL A 251 -1.86 -1.64 -24.44
CA VAL A 251 -0.90 -0.88 -25.26
C VAL A 251 -0.47 -1.70 -26.49
N LEU A 252 -0.11 -2.98 -26.30
CA LEU A 252 0.31 -3.88 -27.38
C LEU A 252 -0.84 -4.29 -28.32
N SER A 253 -2.11 -4.01 -27.97
CA SER A 253 -3.23 -4.27 -28.87
C SER A 253 -3.36 -3.24 -29.99
N HIS A 254 -2.65 -2.12 -29.89
CA HIS A 254 -2.66 -1.06 -30.88
C HIS A 254 -1.72 -1.38 -32.06
N PRO A 255 -2.14 -1.08 -33.30
CA PRO A 255 -1.27 -1.26 -34.45
C PRO A 255 -0.03 -0.37 -34.31
N ASN A 256 1.09 -0.83 -34.89
CA ASN A 256 2.36 -0.10 -34.92
C ASN A 256 3.05 0.10 -33.56
N ILE A 257 2.55 -0.50 -32.48
CA ILE A 257 3.30 -0.66 -31.23
C ILE A 257 4.01 -2.01 -31.26
N LEU A 258 5.34 -1.97 -31.27
CA LEU A 258 6.19 -3.16 -31.39
C LEU A 258 6.50 -3.79 -30.02
N GLY A 259 6.52 -2.96 -28.99
CA GLY A 259 6.96 -3.31 -27.64
C GLY A 259 6.79 -2.16 -26.68
N ILE A 260 6.93 -2.45 -25.39
CA ILE A 260 6.96 -1.45 -24.32
C ILE A 260 7.98 -1.84 -23.25
N HIS A 261 8.64 -0.83 -22.69
CA HIS A 261 9.65 -0.99 -21.64
C HIS A 261 9.71 0.25 -20.74
N ASP A 262 10.53 0.17 -19.70
CA ASP A 262 10.77 1.24 -18.72
C ASP A 262 9.50 1.83 -18.11
N LEU A 263 8.56 0.94 -17.74
CA LEU A 263 7.36 1.35 -17.04
C LEU A 263 7.71 1.83 -15.63
N VAL A 264 7.50 3.13 -15.41
CA VAL A 264 7.63 3.81 -14.12
C VAL A 264 6.25 4.21 -13.64
N TYR A 265 5.93 3.85 -12.40
CA TYR A 265 4.64 4.13 -11.76
C TYR A 265 4.82 4.98 -10.50
N HIS A 266 4.05 6.07 -10.41
CA HIS A 266 4.06 6.98 -9.28
C HIS A 266 2.67 7.05 -8.63
N ASP A 267 2.58 6.57 -7.39
CA ASP A 267 1.38 6.66 -6.56
C ASP A 267 1.33 8.02 -5.83
N TYR A 268 0.26 8.80 -6.05
CA TYR A 268 0.00 10.09 -5.40
C TYR A 268 -1.16 10.03 -4.40
N GLY A 269 -1.48 8.83 -3.93
CA GLY A 269 -2.60 8.53 -3.07
C GLY A 269 -3.71 7.78 -3.81
N PRO A 270 -4.68 7.25 -3.06
CA PRO A 270 -5.69 6.38 -3.62
C PRO A 270 -6.49 7.04 -4.74
N GLY A 271 -6.57 6.35 -5.87
CA GLY A 271 -7.25 6.82 -7.09
C GLY A 271 -6.49 7.89 -7.87
N ARG A 272 -5.22 8.15 -7.54
CA ARG A 272 -4.36 9.11 -8.24
C ARG A 272 -2.99 8.50 -8.46
N ALA A 273 -2.69 8.22 -9.71
CA ALA A 273 -1.36 7.79 -10.10
C ALA A 273 -0.95 8.42 -11.42
N MET A 274 0.37 8.51 -11.60
CA MET A 274 1.00 8.90 -12.84
C MET A 274 1.88 7.77 -13.31
N MET A 275 1.94 7.56 -14.61
CA MET A 275 2.78 6.55 -15.22
C MET A 275 3.57 7.16 -16.39
N SER A 276 4.78 6.66 -16.60
CA SER A 276 5.52 6.90 -17.84
C SER A 276 6.15 5.60 -18.31
N PHE A 277 6.19 5.39 -19.62
CA PHE A 277 6.87 4.25 -20.22
C PHE A 277 7.31 4.58 -21.64
N HIS A 278 8.18 3.73 -22.20
CA HIS A 278 8.63 3.81 -23.58
C HIS A 278 7.79 2.87 -24.44
N ALA A 279 7.28 3.37 -25.56
CA ALA A 279 6.60 2.58 -26.58
C ALA A 279 7.45 2.49 -27.83
N GLU A 280 7.80 1.28 -28.22
CA GLU A 280 8.58 1.01 -29.43
C GLU A 280 7.69 1.16 -30.67
N VAL A 281 8.09 2.05 -31.60
CA VAL A 281 7.34 2.33 -32.85
C VAL A 281 8.25 2.19 -34.08
N PRO A 282 7.73 1.88 -35.29
CA PRO A 282 8.54 1.83 -36.50
C PRO A 282 9.19 3.17 -36.83
N ALA A 283 10.50 3.20 -37.04
CA ALA A 283 11.23 4.42 -37.40
C ALA A 283 10.90 4.98 -38.79
N ASP A 284 10.29 4.16 -39.66
CA ASP A 284 9.83 4.51 -41.00
C ASP A 284 8.34 4.91 -41.05
N GLY A 285 7.65 4.89 -39.90
CA GLY A 285 6.25 5.32 -39.77
C GLY A 285 6.07 6.83 -39.91
N ASP A 286 4.84 7.25 -40.24
CA ASP A 286 4.49 8.67 -40.23
C ASP A 286 4.43 9.19 -38.78
N LEU A 287 5.16 10.28 -38.50
CA LEU A 287 5.28 10.83 -37.15
C LEU A 287 3.93 11.29 -36.57
N LEU A 288 3.06 11.88 -37.40
CA LEU A 288 1.77 12.38 -36.94
C LEU A 288 0.80 11.23 -36.67
N GLU A 289 0.85 10.17 -37.49
CA GLU A 289 0.09 8.95 -37.25
C GLU A 289 0.55 8.24 -35.96
N MET A 290 1.85 8.11 -35.73
CA MET A 290 2.36 7.49 -34.50
C MET A 290 1.97 8.32 -33.27
N HIS A 291 2.07 9.64 -33.36
CA HIS A 291 1.66 10.53 -32.28
C HIS A 291 0.15 10.40 -31.97
N ASP A 292 -0.71 10.31 -32.99
CA ASP A 292 -2.15 10.13 -32.81
C ASP A 292 -2.49 8.79 -32.11
N ILE A 293 -1.77 7.71 -32.45
CA ILE A 293 -1.89 6.41 -31.78
C ILE A 293 -1.51 6.54 -30.29
N ILE A 294 -0.40 7.21 -30.00
CA ILE A 294 0.09 7.39 -28.63
C ILE A 294 -0.88 8.23 -27.80
N ASP A 295 -1.35 9.35 -28.35
CA ASP A 295 -2.39 10.19 -27.75
C ASP A 295 -3.69 9.40 -27.49
N HIS A 296 -4.03 8.46 -28.38
CA HIS A 296 -5.17 7.57 -28.19
C HIS A 296 -4.98 6.61 -27.02
N ILE A 297 -3.81 5.97 -26.94
CA ILE A 297 -3.44 5.07 -25.85
C ILE A 297 -3.45 5.81 -24.51
N GLU A 298 -2.88 7.03 -24.43
CA GLU A 298 -2.89 7.84 -23.22
C GLU A 298 -4.32 8.14 -22.73
N ARG A 299 -5.23 8.49 -23.65
CA ARG A 299 -6.65 8.70 -23.33
C ARG A 299 -7.33 7.42 -22.86
N GLU A 300 -7.08 6.29 -23.50
CA GLU A 300 -7.70 5.01 -23.11
C GLU A 300 -7.21 4.56 -21.72
N LEU A 301 -5.92 4.69 -21.44
CA LEU A 301 -5.35 4.42 -20.11
C LEU A 301 -5.95 5.32 -19.04
N LYS A 302 -6.14 6.60 -19.34
CA LYS A 302 -6.80 7.56 -18.44
C LYS A 302 -8.26 7.22 -18.18
N GLU A 303 -9.00 6.82 -19.21
CA GLU A 303 -10.42 6.46 -19.08
C GLU A 303 -10.63 5.14 -18.35
N LYS A 304 -9.83 4.10 -18.69
CA LYS A 304 -9.98 2.76 -18.15
C LYS A 304 -9.36 2.59 -16.76
N HIS A 305 -8.21 3.19 -16.52
CA HIS A 305 -7.42 2.99 -15.30
C HIS A 305 -7.31 4.24 -14.40
N HIS A 306 -7.75 5.42 -14.87
CA HIS A 306 -7.62 6.69 -14.15
C HIS A 306 -6.16 7.05 -13.82
N ILE A 307 -5.24 6.70 -14.72
CA ILE A 307 -3.81 6.98 -14.60
C ILE A 307 -3.44 8.01 -15.67
N GLU A 308 -2.91 9.16 -15.24
CA GLU A 308 -2.31 10.11 -16.17
C GLU A 308 -1.01 9.50 -16.69
N THR A 309 -0.91 9.32 -18.01
CA THR A 309 0.19 8.61 -18.63
C THR A 309 0.95 9.54 -19.57
N VAL A 310 2.27 9.46 -19.55
CA VAL A 310 3.15 10.08 -20.55
C VAL A 310 3.92 8.99 -21.25
N ILE A 311 3.71 8.84 -22.55
CA ILE A 311 4.37 7.80 -23.33
C ILE A 311 5.49 8.43 -24.16
N HIS A 312 6.71 7.96 -23.96
CA HIS A 312 7.83 8.33 -24.81
C HIS A 312 7.85 7.38 -26.03
N MET A 313 7.79 7.95 -27.23
CA MET A 313 7.94 7.19 -28.48
C MET A 313 9.40 6.84 -28.69
N ASP A 314 9.73 5.55 -28.74
CA ASP A 314 11.06 5.09 -29.13
C ASP A 314 11.05 4.49 -30.55
N PRO A 315 11.58 5.20 -31.56
CA PRO A 315 11.61 4.71 -32.93
C PRO A 315 12.66 3.61 -33.11
N ILE A 316 12.22 2.44 -33.56
CA ILE A 316 13.05 1.29 -33.87
C ILE A 316 13.29 1.16 -35.37
N VAL A 317 14.57 1.12 -35.74
CA VAL A 317 15.00 0.82 -37.11
C VAL A 317 14.95 -0.69 -37.32
N ASN A 318 14.02 -1.15 -38.15
CA ASN A 318 13.83 -2.56 -38.50
C ASN A 318 14.61 -2.96 -39.77
N ASP A 319 15.91 -2.64 -39.85
CA ASP A 319 16.75 -3.18 -40.94
C ASP A 319 17.28 -4.58 -40.56
N GLU A 320 17.48 -5.45 -41.55
CA GLU A 320 17.89 -6.85 -41.32
C GLU A 320 19.16 -6.95 -40.45
N ARG A 321 20.06 -5.97 -40.59
CA ARG A 321 21.31 -5.92 -39.83
C ARG A 321 21.10 -5.60 -38.36
N THR A 322 20.27 -4.60 -38.03
CA THR A 322 19.99 -4.25 -36.62
C THR A 322 19.16 -5.33 -35.96
N SER A 323 18.18 -5.91 -36.65
CA SER A 323 17.38 -7.02 -36.14
C SER A 323 18.24 -8.25 -35.85
N ALA A 324 19.15 -8.62 -36.77
CA ALA A 324 20.05 -9.75 -36.56
C ALA A 324 21.02 -9.51 -35.39
N LEU A 325 21.52 -8.28 -35.22
CA LEU A 325 22.36 -7.95 -34.08
C LEU A 325 21.56 -7.96 -32.77
N ARG A 326 20.35 -7.41 -32.77
CA ARG A 326 19.43 -7.42 -31.61
C ARG A 326 19.23 -8.83 -31.10
N THR A 327 18.87 -9.77 -31.97
CA THR A 327 18.72 -11.18 -31.60
C THR A 327 20.00 -11.77 -30.99
N GLN A 328 21.19 -11.41 -31.51
CA GLN A 328 22.46 -11.87 -30.93
C GLN A 328 22.71 -11.27 -29.54
N VAL A 329 22.38 -10.00 -29.33
CA VAL A 329 22.53 -9.33 -28.02
C VAL A 329 21.55 -9.90 -27.00
N GLU A 330 20.30 -10.13 -27.39
CA GLU A 330 19.29 -10.79 -26.56
C GLU A 330 19.72 -12.21 -26.17
N GLN A 331 20.25 -12.99 -27.12
CA GLN A 331 20.80 -14.32 -26.83
C GLN A 331 21.98 -14.28 -25.87
N LEU A 332 22.86 -13.28 -25.97
CA LEU A 332 23.97 -13.10 -25.03
C LEU A 332 23.46 -12.76 -23.62
N ALA A 333 22.44 -11.90 -23.52
CA ALA A 333 21.80 -11.57 -22.25
C ALA A 333 21.12 -12.79 -21.62
N GLN A 334 20.31 -13.51 -22.39
CA GLN A 334 19.63 -14.74 -21.94
C GLN A 334 20.61 -15.87 -21.57
N ALA A 335 21.75 -15.96 -22.27
CA ALA A 335 22.81 -16.92 -21.93
C ALA A 335 23.51 -16.58 -20.61
N LEU A 336 23.60 -15.29 -20.27
CA LEU A 336 24.07 -14.86 -18.96
C LEU A 336 23.04 -15.22 -17.89
N ASP A 337 21.79 -14.86 -18.11
CA ASP A 337 20.66 -15.28 -17.28
C ASP A 337 19.34 -15.04 -18.04
N PRO A 338 18.39 -16.00 -18.08
CA PRO A 338 17.11 -15.84 -18.77
C PRO A 338 16.28 -14.66 -18.27
N VAL A 339 16.58 -14.18 -17.08
CA VAL A 339 15.86 -13.11 -16.40
C VAL A 339 16.21 -11.70 -16.92
N LEU A 340 17.25 -11.59 -17.74
CA LEU A 340 17.71 -10.32 -18.31
C LEU A 340 16.99 -10.03 -19.63
N SER A 341 16.49 -8.81 -19.79
CA SER A 341 15.94 -8.31 -21.06
C SER A 341 16.77 -7.14 -21.59
N VAL A 342 16.78 -6.99 -22.91
CA VAL A 342 17.55 -5.96 -23.63
C VAL A 342 16.56 -5.04 -24.34
N HIS A 343 16.73 -3.74 -24.18
CA HIS A 343 15.89 -2.71 -24.79
C HIS A 343 16.76 -1.62 -25.43
N ASP A 344 16.14 -0.76 -26.26
CA ASP A 344 16.77 0.41 -26.88
C ASP A 344 18.08 0.14 -27.63
N LEU A 345 18.16 -1.03 -28.27
CA LEU A 345 19.34 -1.37 -29.07
C LEU A 345 19.46 -0.48 -30.30
N ARG A 346 20.58 0.26 -30.36
CA ARG A 346 20.94 1.19 -31.42
C ARG A 346 22.37 0.96 -31.89
N ILE A 347 22.60 1.14 -33.19
CA ILE A 347 23.91 0.96 -33.81
C ILE A 347 24.41 2.28 -34.37
N THR A 348 25.59 2.72 -33.96
CA THR A 348 26.27 3.87 -34.57
C THR A 348 27.56 3.40 -35.22
N ALA A 349 27.59 3.37 -36.56
CA ALA A 349 28.76 2.97 -37.32
C ALA A 349 29.73 4.13 -37.54
N GLY A 350 30.95 4.01 -37.00
CA GLY A 350 32.07 4.90 -37.30
C GLY A 350 33.10 4.25 -38.26
N PRO A 351 34.06 5.03 -38.78
CA PRO A 351 35.06 4.55 -39.74
C PRO A 351 36.04 3.51 -39.16
N HIS A 352 36.21 3.47 -37.83
CA HIS A 352 37.16 2.57 -37.16
C HIS A 352 36.49 1.54 -36.23
N HIS A 353 35.30 1.83 -35.72
CA HIS A 353 34.55 0.95 -34.82
C HIS A 353 33.04 1.21 -34.95
N THR A 354 32.23 0.25 -34.51
CA THR A 354 30.78 0.38 -34.46
C THR A 354 30.35 0.32 -33.00
N ASN A 355 29.65 1.34 -32.53
CA ASN A 355 29.08 1.36 -31.19
C ASN A 355 27.74 0.62 -31.22
N VAL A 356 27.59 -0.32 -30.28
CA VAL A 356 26.34 -1.02 -30.01
C VAL A 356 25.86 -0.50 -28.66
N LEU A 357 24.84 0.35 -28.69
CA LEU A 357 24.24 0.96 -27.51
C LEU A 357 22.97 0.20 -27.19
N PHE A 358 22.76 -0.14 -25.92
CA PHE A 358 21.53 -0.80 -25.47
C PHE A 358 21.44 -0.77 -23.96
N ASP A 359 20.21 -0.92 -23.49
CA ASP A 359 19.87 -0.92 -22.08
C ASP A 359 19.53 -2.35 -21.66
N VAL A 360 19.92 -2.74 -20.45
CA VAL A 360 19.71 -4.08 -19.92
C VAL A 360 18.94 -3.97 -18.61
N MET A 361 17.78 -4.60 -18.58
CA MET A 361 16.97 -4.68 -17.38
C MET A 361 17.50 -5.81 -16.48
N VAL A 362 17.98 -5.43 -15.29
CA VAL A 362 18.52 -6.34 -14.28
C VAL A 362 17.63 -6.28 -13.04
N PRO A 363 17.12 -7.41 -12.52
CA PRO A 363 16.31 -7.38 -11.31
C PRO A 363 17.11 -6.91 -10.08
N TYR A 364 16.42 -6.29 -9.12
CA TYR A 364 17.03 -6.00 -7.82
C TYR A 364 17.51 -7.28 -7.13
N GLY A 365 18.71 -7.24 -6.56
CA GLY A 365 19.30 -8.41 -5.89
C GLY A 365 19.87 -9.47 -6.84
N PHE A 366 20.10 -9.14 -8.11
CA PHE A 366 20.74 -10.02 -9.07
C PHE A 366 22.11 -10.52 -8.60
N ARG A 367 22.47 -11.75 -8.99
CA ARG A 367 23.68 -12.45 -8.53
C ARG A 367 25.00 -11.76 -8.92
N LEU A 368 24.99 -10.91 -9.94
CA LEU A 368 26.15 -10.13 -10.41
C LEU A 368 25.90 -8.64 -10.14
N THR A 369 26.97 -7.89 -9.89
CA THR A 369 26.89 -6.42 -9.83
C THR A 369 26.74 -5.83 -11.24
N ASP A 370 26.17 -4.62 -11.35
CA ASP A 370 25.98 -3.93 -12.64
C ASP A 370 27.29 -3.81 -13.44
N SER A 371 28.41 -3.60 -12.75
CA SER A 371 29.74 -3.55 -13.36
C SER A 371 30.16 -4.92 -13.94
N GLN A 372 29.82 -6.01 -13.25
CA GLN A 372 30.07 -7.37 -13.73
C GLN A 372 29.17 -7.71 -14.93
N VAL A 373 27.88 -7.39 -14.87
CA VAL A 373 26.94 -7.57 -15.99
C VAL A 373 27.44 -6.82 -17.23
N ARG A 374 27.79 -5.54 -17.08
CA ARG A 374 28.37 -4.71 -18.15
C ARG A 374 29.64 -5.32 -18.73
N LYS A 375 30.49 -5.90 -17.89
CA LYS A 375 31.74 -6.53 -18.32
C LYS A 375 31.49 -7.82 -19.12
N GLU A 376 30.63 -8.70 -18.63
CA GLU A 376 30.30 -9.98 -19.29
C GLU A 376 29.63 -9.74 -20.64
N LEU A 377 28.58 -8.92 -20.68
CA LEU A 377 27.88 -8.57 -21.92
C LEU A 377 28.81 -7.81 -22.88
N GLY A 378 29.62 -6.89 -22.37
CA GLY A 378 30.61 -6.17 -23.18
C GLY A 378 31.64 -7.09 -23.82
N ALA A 379 32.09 -8.14 -23.11
CA ALA A 379 32.96 -9.16 -23.66
C ALA A 379 32.24 -10.02 -24.72
N GLY A 380 30.97 -10.39 -24.46
CA GLY A 380 30.10 -11.08 -25.41
C GLY A 380 29.95 -10.32 -26.73
N ILE A 381 29.61 -9.03 -26.68
CA ILE A 381 29.49 -8.18 -27.87
C ILE A 381 30.82 -8.11 -28.64
N LYS A 382 31.95 -7.98 -27.95
CA LYS A 382 33.27 -7.92 -28.58
C LYS A 382 33.68 -9.24 -29.24
N SER A 383 33.13 -10.36 -28.78
CA SER A 383 33.31 -11.68 -29.39
C SER A 383 32.53 -11.84 -30.70
N LEU A 384 31.38 -11.15 -30.85
CA LEU A 384 30.62 -11.13 -32.11
C LEU A 384 31.41 -10.43 -33.22
N SER A 385 32.12 -9.35 -32.89
CA SER A 385 33.05 -8.68 -33.80
C SER A 385 34.07 -7.83 -33.04
N PRO A 386 35.37 -7.90 -33.38
CA PRO A 386 36.40 -7.07 -32.74
C PRO A 386 36.24 -5.57 -33.04
N LYS A 387 35.40 -5.20 -34.01
CA LYS A 387 35.06 -3.80 -34.32
C LYS A 387 33.90 -3.26 -33.47
N TYR A 388 33.22 -4.09 -32.69
CA TYR A 388 32.10 -3.68 -31.86
C TYR A 388 32.57 -3.18 -30.50
N THR A 389 32.04 -2.03 -30.10
CA THR A 389 32.20 -1.46 -28.77
C THR A 389 30.82 -1.36 -28.13
N ALA A 390 30.63 -2.05 -27.01
CA ALA A 390 29.38 -2.02 -26.28
C ALA A 390 29.31 -0.78 -25.37
N VAL A 391 28.20 -0.05 -25.44
CA VAL A 391 27.83 1.01 -24.49
C VAL A 391 26.54 0.55 -23.83
N ILE A 392 26.66 0.03 -22.62
CA ILE A 392 25.55 -0.66 -21.94
C ILE A 392 25.08 0.20 -20.77
N GLN A 393 23.79 0.55 -20.74
CA GLN A 393 23.13 1.06 -19.54
C GLN A 393 22.51 -0.11 -18.78
N ILE A 394 22.54 -0.05 -17.45
CA ILE A 394 21.89 -1.05 -16.60
C ILE A 394 20.75 -0.35 -15.90
N ASP A 395 19.54 -0.86 -16.09
CA ASP A 395 18.33 -0.36 -15.47
C ASP A 395 17.71 -1.45 -14.59
N HIS A 396 16.96 -1.03 -13.58
CA HIS A 396 16.31 -1.95 -12.65
C HIS A 396 14.79 -1.82 -12.74
N SER A 397 14.10 -2.95 -12.90
CA SER A 397 12.64 -2.98 -13.02
C SER A 397 11.97 -2.42 -11.77
N PHE A 398 11.02 -1.50 -11.96
CA PHE A 398 10.12 -1.00 -10.91
C PHE A 398 8.89 -1.88 -10.68
N VAL A 399 8.74 -2.94 -11.47
CA VAL A 399 7.66 -3.94 -11.40
C VAL A 399 8.25 -5.31 -11.08
N GLU A 400 7.65 -6.04 -10.15
CA GLU A 400 8.07 -7.42 -9.82
C GLU A 400 7.91 -8.33 -11.06
N GLN A 401 8.88 -9.20 -11.30
CA GLN A 401 9.19 -9.72 -12.64
C GLN A 401 8.04 -10.45 -13.38
N ARG A 402 8.00 -10.17 -14.68
CA ARG A 402 7.16 -10.77 -15.73
C ARG A 402 7.58 -12.21 -16.03
N ASP A 403 6.65 -13.17 -15.99
CA ASP A 403 6.83 -14.45 -16.66
C ASP A 403 6.53 -14.25 -18.16
N HIS A 404 7.57 -14.16 -18.98
CA HIS A 404 7.43 -14.28 -20.43
C HIS A 404 7.35 -15.77 -20.77
N SER A 405 6.12 -16.29 -20.88
CA SER A 405 5.84 -17.64 -21.42
C SER A 405 5.70 -17.63 -22.94
#